data_AF-A0A8T1VVN7-F1
#
_entry.id   AF-A0A8T1VVN7-F1
#
_cell.length_a   1.000
_cell.length_b   1.000
_cell.length_c   1.000
_cell.angle_alpha   90.00
_cell.angle_beta   90.00
_cell.angle_gamma   90.00
#
_symmetry.space_group_name_H-M   'P 1'
#
loop_
_entity.id
_entity.type
_entity.pdbx_description
1 polymer ?
#
loop_
_entity_poly.entity_id
_entity_poly.type
_entity_poly.pdbx_seq_one_letter_code
_entity_poly.pdbx_strand_id
1 'polypeptide(L)'
;MPPKAGANRNAGSVARRQRWLLVVVGVFAFYCMFLFQMRLWSAASHADLRANVISAEKDPAVIDRPAIKQDEEPQRETREEVEVAQQPFDVQVVEPTQAAKDVVAVVNEQQNLRVVDPPLSTPDAVIVSTPEPLITEGGAPPIAAFGASAAPIATSSFADRHDTVSGYNAAMEYLANYKVPEGSDEQLFLFFVCGDEKGEQTSWRQVCVDASKLVYDVFAKSPARNRLVTIHAGSKEDWSAANVFFKDGDLKVKMIPALMQWHGGRPGAKRATSGMIIEGSLLYEPLLRYLFKNEDIPDPLLAPDKIASKEIVLLKGYKNYRHYIDGIAAGENLSLSASEGPMFVFLVAGRLENNDRLWCPYCRYSEISVEYAFKAFAPPGSRLVKVETVNSYGAWKNPANAWKADTALMVRGVPWMYRANLDKEARAFSFQRVSERFDHPDALRGVFQGWKNPV
;
A
#
# COMPACT_ATOMS: atom_id res chain seq x y z
N MET A 1 -34.24 53.39 81.07
CA MET A 1 -34.31 51.92 80.88
C MET A 1 -34.08 51.61 79.41
N PRO A 2 -33.33 50.55 79.08
CA PRO A 2 -32.57 50.43 77.83
C PRO A 2 -33.42 50.00 76.61
N PRO A 3 -32.96 50.27 75.37
CA PRO A 3 -33.61 49.81 74.16
C PRO A 3 -33.18 48.38 73.77
N LYS A 4 -34.12 47.63 73.21
CA LYS A 4 -33.96 46.26 72.68
C LYS A 4 -33.03 46.24 71.47
N ALA A 5 -32.05 45.32 71.49
CA ALA A 5 -31.18 45.02 70.37
C ALA A 5 -31.93 44.30 69.24
N GLY A 6 -31.78 44.80 68.01
CA GLY A 6 -32.32 44.23 66.79
C GLY A 6 -31.49 43.04 66.28
N ALA A 7 -32.19 41.97 65.93
CA ALA A 7 -31.66 40.85 65.17
C ALA A 7 -31.78 41.16 63.67
N ASN A 8 -30.67 41.12 62.93
CA ASN A 8 -30.68 40.87 61.48
C ASN A 8 -29.25 40.66 60.95
N ARG A 9 -28.76 39.41 60.99
CA ARG A 9 -27.66 38.93 60.14
C ARG A 9 -27.81 37.42 59.96
N ASN A 10 -28.29 36.96 58.81
CA ASN A 10 -28.01 35.60 58.26
C ASN A 10 -28.60 35.34 56.84
N ALA A 11 -28.73 36.35 55.97
CA ALA A 11 -29.24 36.14 54.60
C ALA A 11 -28.16 35.98 53.50
N GLY A 12 -26.88 36.19 53.82
CA GLY A 12 -25.81 36.26 52.80
C GLY A 12 -25.09 34.95 52.45
N SER A 13 -25.19 33.88 53.27
CA SER A 13 -24.34 32.69 53.10
C SER A 13 -24.96 31.61 52.19
N VAL A 14 -26.29 31.55 52.11
CA VAL A 14 -27.01 30.50 51.37
C VAL A 14 -26.88 30.70 49.85
N ALA A 15 -27.03 31.93 49.37
CA ALA A 15 -26.91 32.24 47.94
C ALA A 15 -25.52 31.96 47.36
N ARG A 16 -24.46 32.12 48.18
CA ARG A 16 -23.08 31.87 47.75
C ARG A 16 -22.77 30.37 47.64
N ARG A 17 -23.30 29.55 48.56
CA ARG A 17 -23.19 28.07 48.49
C ARG A 17 -23.92 27.50 47.27
N GLN A 18 -25.09 28.03 46.94
CA GLN A 18 -25.88 27.56 45.81
C GLN A 18 -25.18 27.83 44.46
N ARG A 19 -24.49 28.97 44.32
CA ARG A 19 -23.69 29.27 43.13
C ARG A 19 -22.49 28.33 42.95
N TRP A 20 -21.79 28.00 44.03
CA TRP A 20 -20.68 27.03 43.98
C TRP A 20 -21.13 25.63 43.62
N LEU A 21 -22.29 25.19 44.15
CA LEU A 21 -22.89 23.90 43.78
C LEU A 21 -23.20 23.81 42.29
N LEU A 22 -23.78 24.86 41.69
CA LEU A 22 -24.07 24.89 40.25
C LEU A 22 -22.80 24.82 39.38
N VAL A 23 -21.72 25.49 39.80
CA VAL A 23 -20.43 25.43 39.09
C VAL A 23 -19.83 24.03 39.16
N VAL A 24 -19.84 23.39 40.33
CA VAL A 24 -19.30 22.03 40.51
C VAL A 24 -20.10 21.02 39.69
N VAL A 25 -21.43 21.11 39.69
CA VAL A 25 -22.30 20.27 38.87
C VAL A 25 -22.03 20.48 37.38
N GLY A 26 -21.84 21.73 36.94
CA GLY A 26 -21.48 22.04 35.56
C GLY A 26 -20.16 21.43 35.12
N VAL A 27 -19.10 21.57 35.93
CA VAL A 27 -17.78 20.97 35.63
C VAL A 27 -17.86 19.44 35.61
N PHE A 28 -18.61 18.83 36.53
CA PHE A 28 -18.81 17.39 36.55
C PHE A 28 -19.54 16.88 35.30
N ALA A 29 -20.60 17.58 34.86
CA ALA A 29 -21.32 17.24 33.64
C ALA A 29 -20.41 17.33 32.39
N PHE A 30 -19.58 18.37 32.28
CA PHE A 30 -18.60 18.49 31.21
C PHE A 30 -17.56 17.36 31.23
N TYR A 31 -17.07 17.00 32.41
CA TYR A 31 -16.14 15.88 32.56
C TYR A 31 -16.78 14.54 32.14
N CYS A 32 -18.03 14.28 32.52
CA CYS A 32 -18.76 13.09 32.08
C CYS A 32 -18.99 13.07 30.57
N MET A 33 -19.34 14.21 29.94
CA MET A 33 -19.45 14.30 28.48
C MET A 33 -18.11 14.01 27.79
N PHE A 34 -17.00 14.54 28.32
CA PHE A 34 -15.68 14.28 27.78
C PHE A 34 -15.29 12.79 27.86
N LEU A 35 -15.53 12.15 29.01
CA LEU A 35 -15.30 10.70 29.17
C LEU A 35 -16.18 9.86 28.23
N PHE A 36 -17.43 10.27 28.04
CA PHE A 36 -18.34 9.60 27.12
C PHE A 36 -17.89 9.75 25.66
N GLN A 37 -17.47 10.94 25.24
CA GLN A 37 -16.88 11.16 23.91
C GLN A 37 -15.59 10.36 23.70
N MET A 38 -14.71 10.31 24.71
CA MET A 38 -13.50 9.49 24.68
C MET A 38 -13.83 7.99 24.57
N ARG A 39 -14.86 7.51 25.27
CA ARG A 39 -15.34 6.12 25.14
C ARG A 39 -15.93 5.84 23.77
N LEU A 40 -16.72 6.75 23.20
CA LEU A 40 -17.26 6.61 21.84
C LEU A 40 -16.14 6.57 20.79
N TRP A 41 -15.11 7.40 20.93
CA TRP A 41 -13.93 7.37 20.07
C TRP A 41 -13.12 6.08 20.21
N SER A 42 -12.93 5.59 21.43
CA SER A 42 -12.25 4.31 21.68
C SER A 42 -13.07 3.13 21.13
N ALA A 43 -14.39 3.15 21.30
CA ALA A 43 -15.29 2.14 20.74
C ALA A 43 -15.31 2.16 19.20
N ALA A 44 -15.29 3.35 18.57
CA ALA A 44 -15.17 3.48 17.12
C ALA A 44 -13.84 2.91 16.59
N SER A 45 -12.72 3.13 17.32
CA SER A 45 -11.42 2.55 16.96
C SER A 45 -11.37 1.02 17.10
N HIS A 46 -12.14 0.45 18.02
CA HIS A 46 -12.29 -1.00 18.15
C HIS A 46 -13.33 -1.59 17.18
N ALA A 47 -14.35 -0.82 16.82
CA ALA A 47 -15.33 -1.18 15.82
C ALA A 47 -14.72 -1.22 14.42
N ASP A 48 -13.77 -0.35 14.06
CA ASP A 48 -13.03 -0.46 12.79
C ASP A 48 -12.16 -1.73 12.72
N LEU A 49 -11.66 -2.24 13.85
CA LEU A 49 -10.95 -3.52 13.90
C LEU A 49 -11.92 -4.73 13.80
N ARG A 50 -13.15 -4.61 14.32
CA ARG A 50 -14.17 -5.69 14.26
C ARG A 50 -15.06 -5.66 13.02
N ALA A 51 -15.34 -4.50 12.44
CA ALA A 51 -16.12 -4.37 11.21
C ALA A 51 -15.37 -4.96 10.01
N ASN A 52 -14.03 -4.90 10.02
CA ASN A 52 -13.20 -5.63 9.06
C ASN A 52 -13.19 -7.16 9.30
N VAL A 53 -13.60 -7.63 10.48
CA VAL A 53 -13.78 -9.07 10.79
C VAL A 53 -15.21 -9.55 10.44
N ILE A 54 -16.20 -8.65 10.40
CA ILE A 54 -17.63 -8.98 10.22
C ILE A 54 -18.14 -8.68 8.79
N SER A 55 -17.50 -7.79 8.02
CA SER A 55 -17.92 -7.50 6.63
C SER A 55 -17.62 -8.61 5.61
N ALA A 56 -17.11 -9.77 6.04
CA ALA A 56 -16.91 -10.94 5.19
C ALA A 56 -18.20 -11.72 4.85
N GLU A 57 -19.36 -11.27 5.33
CA GLU A 57 -20.66 -11.97 5.17
C GLU A 57 -21.67 -11.17 4.31
N LYS A 58 -21.23 -10.11 3.62
CA LYS A 58 -22.09 -9.41 2.65
C LYS A 58 -21.87 -9.98 1.26
N ASP A 59 -22.87 -10.69 0.75
CA ASP A 59 -22.89 -11.20 -0.62
C ASP A 59 -22.54 -10.10 -1.64
N PRO A 60 -21.68 -10.37 -2.63
CA PRO A 60 -21.40 -9.41 -3.68
C PRO A 60 -22.68 -9.19 -4.49
N ALA A 61 -23.04 -7.92 -4.67
CA ALA A 61 -24.07 -7.53 -5.61
C ALA A 61 -23.71 -8.07 -7.00
N VAL A 62 -24.60 -8.91 -7.54
CA VAL A 62 -24.52 -9.44 -8.91
C VAL A 62 -24.56 -8.24 -9.86
N ILE A 63 -23.42 -7.93 -10.47
CA ILE A 63 -23.34 -6.99 -11.59
C ILE A 63 -23.84 -7.75 -12.82
N ASP A 64 -25.08 -7.48 -13.22
CA ASP A 64 -25.62 -7.92 -14.51
C ASP A 64 -24.77 -7.34 -15.64
N ARG A 65 -23.98 -8.20 -16.29
CA ARG A 65 -23.43 -7.95 -17.63
C ARG A 65 -24.33 -8.62 -18.65
N PRO A 66 -24.71 -7.94 -19.75
CA PRO A 66 -25.47 -8.58 -20.82
C PRO A 66 -24.58 -9.62 -21.53
N ALA A 67 -25.13 -10.82 -21.68
CA ALA A 67 -24.49 -11.95 -22.35
C ALA A 67 -24.25 -11.65 -23.84
N ILE A 68 -23.00 -11.87 -24.28
CA ILE A 68 -22.66 -11.99 -25.69
C ILE A 68 -23.24 -13.33 -26.17
N LYS A 69 -24.11 -13.28 -27.18
CA LYS A 69 -24.70 -14.45 -27.82
C LYS A 69 -23.59 -15.32 -28.42
N GLN A 70 -23.53 -16.58 -28.00
CA GLN A 70 -22.94 -17.67 -28.77
C GLN A 70 -24.07 -18.64 -29.12
N ASP A 71 -24.17 -18.92 -30.41
CA ASP A 71 -25.19 -19.80 -31.00
C ASP A 71 -25.05 -21.24 -30.47
N GLU A 72 -26.21 -21.86 -30.24
CA GLU A 72 -26.40 -23.25 -29.83
C GLU A 72 -26.16 -24.24 -30.99
N GLU A 73 -25.55 -25.39 -30.69
CA GLU A 73 -25.99 -26.69 -31.25
C GLU A 73 -25.60 -27.84 -30.28
N PRO A 74 -26.38 -28.95 -30.15
CA PRO A 74 -26.59 -29.61 -28.87
C PRO A 74 -25.97 -31.01 -28.69
N GLN A 75 -25.93 -31.40 -27.41
CA GLN A 75 -26.05 -32.75 -26.82
C GLN A 75 -25.17 -33.91 -27.33
N ARG A 76 -24.38 -34.45 -26.39
CA ARG A 76 -24.51 -35.88 -26.05
C ARG A 76 -24.10 -36.18 -24.61
N GLU A 77 -25.03 -36.78 -23.88
CA GLU A 77 -24.83 -37.44 -22.59
C GLU A 77 -23.80 -38.56 -22.71
N THR A 78 -22.91 -38.71 -21.72
CA THR A 78 -22.70 -40.02 -21.09
C THR A 78 -22.19 -39.82 -19.66
N ARG A 79 -22.99 -40.31 -18.72
CA ARG A 79 -22.69 -40.53 -17.31
C ARG A 79 -22.04 -41.91 -17.20
N GLU A 80 -20.88 -42.01 -16.58
CA GLU A 80 -20.42 -43.25 -15.94
C GLU A 80 -19.71 -42.91 -14.62
N GLU A 81 -20.32 -43.39 -13.54
CA GLU A 81 -19.72 -43.59 -12.23
C GLU A 81 -18.69 -44.74 -12.31
N VAL A 82 -17.70 -44.77 -11.41
CA VAL A 82 -17.34 -45.92 -10.54
C VAL A 82 -16.03 -45.65 -9.76
N GLU A 83 -16.15 -45.84 -8.43
CA GLU A 83 -15.22 -46.34 -7.38
C GLU A 83 -13.69 -46.15 -7.51
N VAL A 84 -13.02 -45.49 -6.56
CA VAL A 84 -12.59 -46.00 -5.23
C VAL A 84 -11.74 -47.28 -5.30
N ALA A 85 -10.43 -47.12 -5.09
CA ALA A 85 -9.59 -48.13 -4.42
C ALA A 85 -8.39 -47.45 -3.73
N GLN A 86 -8.42 -47.46 -2.41
CA GLN A 86 -7.24 -47.34 -1.55
C GLN A 86 -6.45 -48.66 -1.62
N GLN A 87 -5.12 -48.61 -1.60
CA GLN A 87 -4.33 -49.33 -0.60
C GLN A 87 -2.84 -48.91 -0.61
N PRO A 88 -2.14 -49.07 0.53
CA PRO A 88 -0.88 -48.41 0.87
C PRO A 88 0.35 -49.30 0.60
N PHE A 89 1.53 -48.67 0.58
CA PHE A 89 2.78 -49.35 0.85
C PHE A 89 3.53 -48.65 2.00
N ASP A 90 4.14 -49.52 2.79
CA ASP A 90 4.68 -49.32 4.11
C ASP A 90 6.22 -49.53 4.05
N VAL A 91 6.95 -48.95 5.01
CA VAL A 91 8.33 -49.31 5.44
C VAL A 91 9.46 -48.83 4.47
N GLN A 92 10.51 -48.11 4.88
CA GLN A 92 11.46 -48.45 5.95
C GLN A 92 12.34 -47.28 6.42
N VAL A 93 12.63 -47.30 7.72
CA VAL A 93 13.58 -46.50 8.50
C VAL A 93 15.02 -46.92 8.23
N VAL A 94 15.94 -45.98 8.05
CA VAL A 94 17.37 -46.13 8.44
C VAL A 94 17.94 -44.77 8.87
N GLU A 95 18.32 -44.68 10.14
CA GLU A 95 19.27 -43.71 10.71
C GLU A 95 20.65 -44.39 10.80
N PRO A 96 21.76 -43.63 10.73
CA PRO A 96 22.61 -43.56 11.94
C PRO A 96 23.30 -42.20 12.18
N THR A 97 23.08 -41.63 13.37
CA THR A 97 24.04 -41.32 14.45
C THR A 97 25.46 -40.75 14.15
N GLN A 98 25.70 -39.53 14.68
CA GLN A 98 26.92 -38.95 15.32
C GLN A 98 28.26 -38.89 14.55
N ALA A 99 29.23 -38.01 14.84
CA ALA A 99 29.42 -36.79 15.62
C ALA A 99 30.82 -36.26 15.22
N ALA A 100 31.09 -34.95 15.33
CA ALA A 100 32.37 -34.39 15.84
C ALA A 100 32.38 -32.86 15.80
N LYS A 101 32.85 -32.29 16.93
CA LYS A 101 33.33 -30.91 17.09
C LYS A 101 34.69 -30.77 16.41
N ASP A 102 35.03 -29.58 15.92
CA ASP A 102 36.23 -28.89 16.41
C ASP A 102 36.29 -27.41 16.04
N VAL A 103 36.93 -26.68 16.95
CA VAL A 103 37.17 -25.24 17.02
C VAL A 103 38.59 -24.97 16.54
N VAL A 104 38.80 -24.04 15.61
CA VAL A 104 40.06 -23.26 15.53
C VAL A 104 39.77 -21.86 15.00
N ALA A 105 40.26 -20.87 15.73
CA ALA A 105 40.27 -19.45 15.45
C ALA A 105 41.51 -19.03 14.62
N VAL A 106 41.61 -17.72 14.35
CA VAL A 106 42.86 -16.90 14.25
C VAL A 106 43.15 -16.27 12.88
N VAL A 107 43.09 -14.92 12.90
CA VAL A 107 43.92 -13.89 12.19
C VAL A 107 43.55 -13.58 10.73
N ASN A 108 42.96 -12.41 10.44
CA ASN A 108 43.46 -11.02 10.50
C ASN A 108 44.31 -10.66 9.27
N GLU A 109 43.72 -9.90 8.35
CA GLU A 109 44.47 -8.95 7.52
C GLU A 109 43.63 -7.69 7.29
N GLN A 110 44.14 -6.60 7.87
CA GLN A 110 43.81 -5.23 7.52
C GLN A 110 44.23 -4.96 6.08
N GLN A 111 43.50 -4.11 5.37
CA GLN A 111 44.10 -2.98 4.66
C GLN A 111 43.05 -1.93 4.25
N ASN A 112 43.22 -0.74 4.83
CA ASN A 112 43.06 0.60 4.24
C ASN A 112 41.75 0.96 3.53
N LEU A 113 41.03 1.97 4.06
CA LEU A 113 41.09 3.31 3.45
C LEU A 113 40.44 4.39 4.33
N ARG A 114 41.07 5.57 4.22
CA ARG A 114 40.95 6.79 5.01
C ARG A 114 39.56 7.42 5.01
N VAL A 115 39.20 7.90 6.19
CA VAL A 115 38.28 9.01 6.44
C VAL A 115 38.74 10.26 5.70
N VAL A 116 37.85 10.82 4.86
CA VAL A 116 37.78 12.26 4.58
C VAL A 116 36.29 12.62 4.42
N ASP A 117 35.83 13.50 5.28
CA ASP A 117 34.60 14.30 5.17
C ASP A 117 35.03 15.78 5.36
N PRO A 118 34.22 16.80 5.02
CA PRO A 118 33.18 16.94 3.97
C PRO A 118 33.33 18.34 3.24
N PRO A 119 32.35 18.91 2.48
CA PRO A 119 31.13 19.50 3.06
C PRO A 119 29.84 19.49 2.19
N LEU A 120 28.73 19.79 2.89
CA LEU A 120 27.37 20.16 2.47
C LEU A 120 27.17 20.81 1.08
N SER A 121 26.10 20.39 0.38
CA SER A 121 24.99 21.19 -0.18
C SER A 121 24.56 20.75 -1.59
N THR A 122 23.40 20.12 -1.72
CA THR A 122 22.47 20.29 -2.85
C THR A 122 21.10 19.71 -2.43
N PRO A 123 19.98 20.39 -2.74
CA PRO A 123 18.65 19.86 -2.47
C PRO A 123 18.35 18.66 -3.38
N ASP A 124 17.78 17.61 -2.78
CA ASP A 124 17.41 16.36 -3.43
C ASP A 124 16.63 16.58 -4.74
N ALA A 125 17.06 15.87 -5.79
CA ALA A 125 16.50 15.94 -7.13
C ALA A 125 14.99 15.67 -7.14
N VAL A 126 14.24 16.57 -7.79
CA VAL A 126 12.87 16.32 -8.22
C VAL A 126 12.93 15.26 -9.31
N ILE A 127 12.47 14.04 -9.01
CA ILE A 127 12.35 12.98 -10.01
C ILE A 127 11.05 13.22 -10.77
N VAL A 128 11.15 13.83 -11.95
CA VAL A 128 10.07 13.92 -12.93
C VAL A 128 10.16 12.67 -13.81
N SER A 129 9.19 11.77 -13.73
CA SER A 129 9.09 10.63 -14.65
C SER A 129 8.12 10.99 -15.77
N THR A 130 8.65 11.44 -16.91
CA THR A 130 7.89 11.62 -18.16
C THR A 130 8.37 10.55 -19.15
N PRO A 131 7.47 9.81 -19.83
CA PRO A 131 7.88 8.93 -20.93
C PRO A 131 8.25 9.78 -22.16
N GLU A 132 9.45 9.55 -22.69
CA GLU A 132 9.99 10.22 -23.88
C GLU A 132 9.39 9.62 -25.17
N PRO A 133 8.80 10.42 -26.09
CA PRO A 133 8.41 9.94 -27.40
C PRO A 133 9.59 10.05 -28.38
N LEU A 134 10.05 8.91 -28.89
CA LEU A 134 11.04 8.84 -29.97
C LEU A 134 10.38 9.33 -31.28
N ILE A 135 10.73 10.53 -31.74
CA ILE A 135 10.51 10.97 -33.13
C ILE A 135 11.88 11.05 -33.79
N THR A 136 12.14 10.17 -34.74
CA THR A 136 13.33 10.21 -35.60
C THR A 136 12.86 10.36 -37.05
N GLU A 137 13.04 11.54 -37.63
CA GLU A 137 13.05 11.72 -39.09
C GLU A 137 14.49 11.82 -39.60
N GLY A 138 14.80 11.07 -40.66
CA GLY A 138 15.83 11.46 -41.64
C GLY A 138 17.00 10.50 -41.88
N GLY A 139 16.90 9.69 -42.95
CA GLY A 139 18.04 9.31 -43.80
C GLY A 139 18.60 7.88 -43.70
N ALA A 140 18.21 6.99 -44.62
CA ALA A 140 18.84 5.68 -44.85
C ALA A 140 20.17 5.80 -45.65
N PRO A 141 21.04 4.77 -45.68
CA PRO A 141 20.91 3.70 -46.69
C PRO A 141 21.19 2.26 -46.15
N PRO A 142 20.96 1.20 -46.95
CA PRO A 142 20.58 -0.12 -46.43
C PRO A 142 21.80 -1.00 -46.13
N ILE A 143 21.78 -1.70 -45.00
CA ILE A 143 22.77 -2.75 -44.70
C ILE A 143 22.05 -4.03 -44.28
N ALA A 144 22.21 -5.03 -45.14
CA ALA A 144 22.21 -6.47 -44.94
C ALA A 144 21.30 -7.05 -43.84
N ALA A 145 20.28 -7.79 -44.30
CA ALA A 145 19.57 -8.79 -43.52
C ALA A 145 20.57 -9.87 -43.03
N PHE A 146 20.98 -9.76 -41.77
CA PHE A 146 21.48 -10.89 -41.01
C PHE A 146 20.29 -11.47 -40.24
N GLY A 147 19.92 -12.69 -40.62
CA GLY A 147 18.92 -13.47 -39.91
C GLY A 147 19.32 -13.63 -38.46
N ALA A 148 18.60 -12.94 -37.58
CA ALA A 148 18.64 -13.23 -36.16
C ALA A 148 18.01 -14.61 -35.98
N SER A 149 18.86 -15.60 -35.70
CA SER A 149 18.44 -16.86 -35.08
C SER A 149 17.64 -16.49 -33.84
N ALA A 150 16.33 -16.70 -33.89
CA ALA A 150 15.47 -16.62 -32.72
C ALA A 150 15.93 -17.72 -31.77
N ALA A 151 16.80 -17.37 -30.82
CA ALA A 151 16.98 -18.19 -29.64
C ALA A 151 15.58 -18.37 -29.03
N PRO A 152 15.18 -19.61 -28.71
CA PRO A 152 13.86 -19.85 -28.15
C PRO A 152 13.78 -19.05 -26.85
N ILE A 153 12.81 -18.12 -26.78
CA ILE A 153 12.40 -17.53 -25.51
C ILE A 153 11.98 -18.72 -24.66
N ALA A 154 12.80 -19.09 -23.69
CA ALA A 154 12.45 -20.13 -22.75
C ALA A 154 11.16 -19.66 -22.04
N THR A 155 10.04 -20.24 -22.43
CA THR A 155 8.75 -20.02 -21.78
C THR A 155 8.84 -20.70 -20.43
N SER A 156 9.27 -19.98 -19.40
CA SER A 156 9.28 -20.47 -18.04
C SER A 156 7.84 -20.75 -17.59
N SER A 157 7.60 -21.98 -17.15
CA SER A 157 6.27 -22.38 -16.70
C SER A 157 5.91 -21.67 -15.40
N PHE A 158 4.63 -21.70 -15.01
CA PHE A 158 4.20 -21.21 -13.70
C PHE A 158 4.99 -21.88 -12.57
N ALA A 159 5.16 -23.20 -12.64
CA ALA A 159 5.85 -23.99 -11.61
C ALA A 159 7.33 -23.59 -11.45
N ASP A 160 8.00 -23.21 -12.55
CA ASP A 160 9.42 -22.79 -12.50
C ASP A 160 9.62 -21.43 -11.80
N ARG A 161 8.54 -20.65 -11.67
CA ARG A 161 8.55 -19.27 -11.14
C ARG A 161 7.70 -19.10 -9.89
N HIS A 162 7.18 -20.19 -9.34
CA HIS A 162 6.31 -20.19 -8.18
C HIS A 162 6.87 -21.12 -7.11
N ASP A 163 7.23 -20.53 -5.98
CA ASP A 163 7.64 -21.27 -4.79
C ASP A 163 6.53 -21.18 -3.73
N THR A 164 6.43 -22.19 -2.88
CA THR A 164 5.51 -22.18 -1.72
C THR A 164 6.30 -22.43 -0.45
N VAL A 165 6.04 -21.61 0.57
CA VAL A 165 6.65 -21.72 1.90
C VAL A 165 5.59 -21.59 2.98
N SER A 166 5.89 -22.18 4.12
CA SER A 166 4.91 -22.39 5.17
C SER A 166 5.35 -21.77 6.49
N GLY A 167 4.55 -20.82 6.97
CA GLY A 167 4.82 -20.12 8.21
C GLY A 167 5.96 -19.10 8.13
N TYR A 168 6.16 -18.40 9.24
CA TYR A 168 7.06 -17.26 9.31
C TYR A 168 8.55 -17.63 9.18
N ASN A 169 8.98 -18.70 9.87
CA ASN A 169 10.40 -19.07 9.88
C ASN A 169 10.88 -19.46 8.48
N ALA A 170 10.13 -20.31 7.77
CA ALA A 170 10.46 -20.72 6.40
C ALA A 170 10.44 -19.52 5.43
N ALA A 171 9.47 -18.60 5.58
CA ALA A 171 9.46 -17.38 4.77
C ALA A 171 10.70 -16.50 5.00
N MET A 172 11.14 -16.34 6.26
CA MET A 172 12.33 -15.54 6.57
C MET A 172 13.62 -16.21 6.11
N GLU A 173 13.70 -17.53 6.19
CA GLU A 173 14.80 -18.32 5.63
C GLU A 173 14.86 -18.19 4.10
N TYR A 174 13.72 -18.33 3.42
CA TYR A 174 13.63 -18.10 1.98
C TYR A 174 14.15 -16.70 1.62
N LEU A 175 13.67 -15.64 2.29
CA LEU A 175 14.09 -14.27 2.02
C LEU A 175 15.56 -13.99 2.34
N ALA A 176 16.15 -14.69 3.32
CA ALA A 176 17.56 -14.57 3.64
C ALA A 176 18.45 -15.19 2.55
N ASN A 177 17.99 -16.30 1.98
CA ASN A 177 18.70 -17.06 0.94
C ASN A 177 18.41 -16.57 -0.47
N TYR A 178 17.32 -15.82 -0.67
CA TYR A 178 16.95 -15.27 -1.97
C TYR A 178 18.03 -14.32 -2.50
N LYS A 179 18.52 -14.62 -3.71
CA LYS A 179 19.46 -13.79 -4.46
C LYS A 179 18.91 -13.58 -5.86
N VAL A 180 18.91 -12.32 -6.30
CA VAL A 180 18.62 -12.01 -7.69
C VAL A 180 19.88 -12.33 -8.50
N PRO A 181 19.78 -13.14 -9.57
CA PRO A 181 20.93 -13.42 -10.42
C PRO A 181 21.57 -12.14 -10.97
N GLU A 182 22.89 -12.13 -11.12
CA GLU A 182 23.60 -10.98 -11.67
C GLU A 182 23.13 -10.70 -13.11
N GLY A 183 22.89 -9.42 -13.42
CA GLY A 183 22.33 -9.01 -14.72
C GLY A 183 20.85 -9.33 -14.92
N SER A 184 20.18 -10.00 -13.98
CA SER A 184 18.75 -10.30 -14.08
C SER A 184 17.89 -9.09 -13.69
N ASP A 185 16.76 -8.93 -14.38
CA ASP A 185 15.68 -8.01 -14.05
C ASP A 185 14.56 -8.67 -13.23
N GLU A 186 14.83 -9.85 -12.65
CA GLU A 186 13.86 -10.62 -11.86
C GLU A 186 13.19 -9.79 -10.76
N GLN A 187 11.88 -9.98 -10.61
CA GLN A 187 11.04 -9.30 -9.63
C GLN A 187 10.35 -10.33 -8.74
N LEU A 188 10.66 -10.31 -7.45
CA LEU A 188 10.04 -11.19 -6.46
C LEU A 188 8.76 -10.57 -5.88
N PHE A 189 7.70 -11.36 -5.88
CA PHE A 189 6.42 -11.04 -5.25
C PHE A 189 6.11 -12.03 -4.13
N LEU A 190 5.68 -11.50 -2.99
CA LEU A 190 5.33 -12.26 -1.80
C LEU A 190 3.81 -12.25 -1.63
N PHE A 191 3.21 -13.43 -1.63
CA PHE A 191 1.76 -13.61 -1.52
C PHE A 191 1.40 -14.37 -0.26
N PHE A 192 0.91 -13.65 0.74
CA PHE A 192 0.51 -14.18 2.04
C PHE A 192 -0.95 -14.60 1.98
N VAL A 193 -1.23 -15.86 2.30
CA VAL A 193 -2.59 -16.44 2.27
C VAL A 193 -2.86 -17.27 3.51
N CYS A 194 -4.12 -17.69 3.66
CA CYS A 194 -4.57 -18.57 4.73
C CYS A 194 -3.77 -19.88 4.74
N GLY A 195 -3.24 -20.23 5.91
CA GLY A 195 -2.59 -21.52 6.15
C GLY A 195 -3.18 -22.25 7.37
N ASP A 196 -2.63 -23.38 7.74
CA ASP A 196 -2.84 -23.99 9.06
C ASP A 196 -1.53 -24.03 9.88
N GLU A 197 -1.61 -24.64 11.06
CA GLU A 197 -0.46 -24.84 11.97
C GLU A 197 0.62 -25.74 11.38
N LYS A 198 0.26 -26.59 10.41
CA LYS A 198 1.19 -27.48 9.70
C LYS A 198 1.78 -26.81 8.46
N GLY A 199 1.31 -25.62 8.12
CA GLY A 199 1.78 -24.91 6.96
C GLY A 199 1.07 -25.25 5.65
N GLU A 200 -0.05 -25.95 5.70
CA GLU A 200 -0.84 -26.30 4.52
C GLU A 200 -1.77 -25.16 4.14
N GLN A 201 -2.11 -25.05 2.85
CA GLN A 201 -3.09 -24.08 2.40
C GLN A 201 -4.45 -24.42 3.00
N THR A 202 -5.16 -23.40 3.51
CA THR A 202 -6.51 -23.58 4.03
C THR A 202 -7.49 -22.58 3.44
N SER A 203 -8.78 -22.88 3.63
CA SER A 203 -9.91 -22.09 3.14
C SER A 203 -10.71 -21.42 4.27
N TRP A 204 -10.10 -21.22 5.45
CA TRP A 204 -10.82 -20.67 6.61
C TRP A 204 -11.31 -19.22 6.41
N ARG A 205 -10.87 -18.54 5.34
CA ARG A 205 -11.54 -17.38 4.75
C ARG A 205 -11.76 -17.60 3.26
N GLN A 206 -12.98 -17.32 2.79
CA GLN A 206 -13.31 -17.40 1.36
C GLN A 206 -12.46 -16.45 0.51
N VAL A 207 -12.21 -15.22 0.98
CA VAL A 207 -11.37 -14.25 0.26
C VAL A 207 -9.94 -14.74 0.00
N CYS A 208 -9.38 -15.63 0.85
CA CYS A 208 -8.09 -16.25 0.57
C CYS A 208 -8.17 -17.18 -0.65
N VAL A 209 -9.24 -17.97 -0.76
CA VAL A 209 -9.46 -18.91 -1.87
C VAL A 209 -9.63 -18.14 -3.18
N ASP A 210 -10.52 -17.14 -3.17
CA ASP A 210 -10.84 -16.34 -4.37
C ASP A 210 -9.62 -15.54 -4.83
N ALA A 211 -8.90 -14.91 -3.90
CA ALA A 211 -7.68 -14.18 -4.21
C ALA A 211 -6.58 -15.10 -4.73
N SER A 212 -6.38 -16.30 -4.14
CA SER A 212 -5.38 -17.25 -4.64
C SER A 212 -5.64 -17.64 -6.08
N LYS A 213 -6.89 -18.00 -6.40
CA LYS A 213 -7.27 -18.33 -7.77
C LYS A 213 -6.91 -17.18 -8.74
N LEU A 214 -7.35 -15.97 -8.43
CA LEU A 214 -7.12 -14.83 -9.33
C LEU A 214 -5.64 -14.45 -9.42
N VAL A 215 -4.91 -14.45 -8.30
CA VAL A 215 -3.47 -14.13 -8.28
C VAL A 215 -2.69 -15.13 -9.11
N TYR A 216 -2.96 -16.42 -8.99
CA TYR A 216 -2.30 -17.45 -9.80
C TYR A 216 -2.64 -17.31 -11.28
N ASP A 217 -3.92 -17.11 -11.62
CA ASP A 217 -4.38 -16.93 -13.00
C ASP A 217 -3.75 -15.71 -13.68
N VAL A 218 -3.58 -14.60 -12.96
CA VAL A 218 -2.93 -13.39 -13.48
C VAL A 218 -1.40 -13.55 -13.53
N PHE A 219 -0.80 -14.13 -12.49
CA PHE A 219 0.66 -14.34 -12.42
C PHE A 219 1.16 -15.31 -13.50
N ALA A 220 0.39 -16.37 -13.81
CA ALA A 220 0.71 -17.30 -14.89
C ALA A 220 0.88 -16.61 -16.25
N LYS A 221 0.18 -15.48 -16.45
CA LYS A 221 0.24 -14.63 -17.66
C LYS A 221 1.21 -13.45 -17.52
N SER A 222 1.85 -13.31 -16.37
CA SER A 222 2.80 -12.23 -16.11
C SER A 222 4.16 -12.51 -16.76
N PRO A 223 4.99 -11.48 -17.00
CA PRO A 223 6.31 -11.61 -17.59
C PRO A 223 7.18 -12.70 -16.93
N ALA A 224 7.98 -13.40 -17.73
CA ALA A 224 8.86 -14.48 -17.29
C ALA A 224 9.88 -14.08 -16.21
N ARG A 225 10.21 -12.78 -16.11
CA ARG A 225 11.06 -12.19 -15.07
C ARG A 225 10.40 -12.18 -13.67
N ASN A 226 9.09 -12.37 -13.58
CA ASN A 226 8.41 -12.31 -12.29
C ASN A 226 8.50 -13.65 -11.58
N ARG A 227 8.80 -13.63 -10.28
CA ARG A 227 8.77 -14.78 -9.37
C ARG A 227 7.73 -14.56 -8.28
N LEU A 228 6.95 -15.59 -7.96
CA LEU A 228 5.94 -15.55 -6.91
C LEU A 228 6.32 -16.52 -5.79
N VAL A 229 6.25 -16.06 -4.55
CA VAL A 229 6.32 -16.94 -3.38
C VAL A 229 4.98 -16.89 -2.67
N THR A 230 4.30 -18.02 -2.60
CA THR A 230 3.11 -18.17 -1.77
C THR A 230 3.53 -18.55 -0.36
N ILE A 231 3.02 -17.80 0.62
CA ILE A 231 3.34 -17.93 2.03
C ILE A 231 2.05 -18.31 2.74
N HIS A 232 1.94 -19.57 3.17
CA HIS A 232 0.85 -20.01 4.04
C HIS A 232 1.08 -19.43 5.43
N ALA A 233 0.34 -18.37 5.75
CA ALA A 233 0.73 -17.42 6.79
C ALA A 233 0.14 -17.74 8.18
N GLY A 234 -0.33 -18.96 8.41
CA GLY A 234 -0.85 -19.44 9.70
C GLY A 234 -2.37 -19.58 9.76
N SER A 235 -2.84 -20.07 10.92
CA SER A 235 -4.23 -20.46 11.19
C SER A 235 -5.15 -19.26 11.49
N LYS A 236 -6.45 -19.50 11.61
CA LYS A 236 -7.41 -18.48 12.04
C LYS A 236 -7.05 -17.90 13.42
N GLU A 237 -6.56 -18.76 14.31
CA GLU A 237 -6.16 -18.42 15.67
C GLU A 237 -4.96 -17.47 15.65
N ASP A 238 -3.95 -17.72 14.80
CA ASP A 238 -2.78 -16.85 14.62
C ASP A 238 -3.17 -15.44 14.18
N TRP A 239 -4.21 -15.32 13.34
CA TRP A 239 -4.68 -14.05 12.79
C TRP A 239 -5.76 -13.37 13.65
N SER A 240 -6.14 -13.96 14.79
CA SER A 240 -7.03 -13.32 15.77
C SER A 240 -6.34 -12.20 16.57
N ALA A 241 -5.01 -12.13 16.55
CA ALA A 241 -4.20 -11.14 17.23
C ALA A 241 -2.94 -10.76 16.42
N ALA A 242 -2.14 -9.83 16.94
CA ALA A 242 -0.89 -9.42 16.31
C ALA A 242 0.18 -10.52 16.38
N ASN A 243 0.31 -11.29 15.30
CA ASN A 243 1.30 -12.36 15.13
C ASN A 243 2.69 -11.85 14.69
N VAL A 244 3.57 -12.79 14.35
CA VAL A 244 4.97 -12.52 13.95
C VAL A 244 5.06 -11.74 12.62
N PHE A 245 4.24 -12.06 11.61
CA PHE A 245 4.17 -11.31 10.36
C PHE A 245 3.67 -9.86 10.58
N PHE A 246 2.72 -9.68 11.49
CA PHE A 246 2.22 -8.36 11.89
C PHE A 246 3.30 -7.50 12.53
N LYS A 247 4.17 -8.12 13.33
CA LYS A 247 5.19 -7.42 14.12
C LYS A 247 6.46 -7.16 13.32
N ASP A 248 6.75 -7.97 12.31
CA ASP A 248 7.97 -7.89 11.49
C ASP A 248 8.26 -6.48 10.94
N GLY A 249 9.54 -6.10 10.95
CA GLY A 249 10.00 -4.77 10.59
C GLY A 249 9.92 -4.48 9.09
N ASP A 250 10.10 -5.51 8.25
CA ASP A 250 10.25 -5.40 6.81
C ASP A 250 8.94 -5.72 6.08
N LEU A 251 8.27 -6.79 6.49
CA LEU A 251 7.03 -7.27 5.87
C LEU A 251 5.82 -6.50 6.41
N LYS A 252 5.70 -6.41 7.74
CA LYS A 252 4.60 -5.74 8.46
C LYS A 252 3.21 -6.07 7.89
N VAL A 253 2.90 -7.36 7.75
CA VAL A 253 1.65 -7.84 7.15
C VAL A 253 0.55 -7.80 8.20
N LYS A 254 -0.41 -6.89 8.05
CA LYS A 254 -1.48 -6.71 9.06
C LYS A 254 -2.73 -7.52 8.81
N MET A 255 -2.88 -8.06 7.61
CA MET A 255 -4.05 -8.80 7.16
C MET A 255 -3.67 -9.70 6.00
N ILE A 256 -4.44 -10.77 5.81
CA ILE A 256 -4.31 -11.71 4.71
C ILE A 256 -5.68 -11.94 4.06
N PRO A 257 -5.77 -12.21 2.75
CA PRO A 257 -4.65 -12.33 1.82
C PRO A 257 -3.95 -10.99 1.57
N ALA A 258 -2.66 -11.03 1.26
CA ALA A 258 -1.88 -9.84 0.93
C ALA A 258 -0.79 -10.16 -0.09
N LEU A 259 -0.56 -9.25 -1.04
CA LEU A 259 0.47 -9.36 -2.07
C LEU A 259 1.38 -8.14 -1.99
N MET A 260 2.69 -8.31 -2.16
CA MET A 260 3.63 -7.20 -2.26
C MET A 260 4.88 -7.56 -3.05
N GLN A 261 5.57 -6.57 -3.60
CA GLN A 261 6.88 -6.76 -4.21
C GLN A 261 7.98 -6.68 -3.15
N TRP A 262 8.97 -7.58 -3.26
CA TRP A 262 10.20 -7.58 -2.48
C TRP A 262 11.37 -7.06 -3.32
N HIS A 263 12.17 -6.16 -2.74
CA HIS A 263 13.32 -5.52 -3.42
C HIS A 263 14.68 -6.01 -2.91
N GLY A 264 14.70 -6.90 -1.91
CA GLY A 264 15.93 -7.50 -1.43
C GLY A 264 16.49 -8.55 -2.40
N GLY A 265 17.67 -9.08 -2.09
CA GLY A 265 18.32 -10.16 -2.84
C GLY A 265 19.41 -9.70 -3.80
N ARG A 266 19.49 -8.41 -4.14
CA ARG A 266 20.66 -7.82 -4.82
C ARG A 266 21.73 -7.41 -3.80
N PRO A 267 23.02 -7.44 -4.16
CA PRO A 267 24.09 -6.90 -3.31
C PRO A 267 23.79 -5.46 -2.88
N GLY A 268 23.85 -5.18 -1.58
CA GLY A 268 23.58 -3.85 -1.02
C GLY A 268 22.11 -3.42 -1.01
N ALA A 269 21.18 -4.22 -1.55
CA ALA A 269 19.76 -3.88 -1.52
C ALA A 269 19.20 -3.94 -0.10
N LYS A 270 18.41 -2.92 0.26
CA LYS A 270 17.64 -2.93 1.49
C LYS A 270 16.50 -3.95 1.41
N ARG A 271 16.03 -4.41 2.57
CA ARG A 271 14.88 -5.32 2.74
C ARG A 271 13.54 -4.60 2.51
N ALA A 272 13.44 -3.90 1.38
CA ALA A 272 12.33 -3.02 1.07
C ALA A 272 11.16 -3.76 0.43
N THR A 273 9.96 -3.23 0.65
CA THR A 273 8.71 -3.71 0.07
C THR A 273 7.89 -2.56 -0.53
N SER A 274 7.20 -2.83 -1.63
CA SER A 274 6.30 -1.87 -2.28
C SER A 274 5.08 -2.58 -2.89
N GLY A 275 4.13 -1.79 -3.42
CA GLY A 275 3.02 -2.35 -4.19
C GLY A 275 2.11 -3.26 -3.38
N MET A 276 1.91 -2.97 -2.09
CA MET A 276 1.14 -3.86 -1.22
C MET A 276 -0.35 -3.76 -1.52
N ILE A 277 -0.97 -4.88 -1.87
CA ILE A 277 -2.42 -5.04 -2.07
C ILE A 277 -2.93 -6.01 -1.00
N ILE A 278 -4.11 -5.74 -0.46
CA ILE A 278 -4.68 -6.46 0.70
C ILE A 278 -6.12 -6.90 0.43
N GLU A 279 -6.49 -8.04 1.00
CA GLU A 279 -7.85 -8.55 1.10
C GLU A 279 -8.64 -8.44 -0.22
N GLY A 280 -9.83 -7.83 -0.18
CA GLY A 280 -10.73 -7.71 -1.33
C GLY A 280 -10.13 -6.93 -2.51
N SER A 281 -9.16 -6.04 -2.28
CA SER A 281 -8.49 -5.32 -3.37
C SER A 281 -7.70 -6.26 -4.29
N LEU A 282 -7.32 -7.45 -3.83
CA LEU A 282 -6.72 -8.48 -4.68
C LEU A 282 -7.71 -9.04 -5.71
N LEU A 283 -9.01 -8.91 -5.48
CA LEU A 283 -10.05 -9.35 -6.42
C LEU A 283 -10.24 -8.37 -7.60
N TYR A 284 -9.59 -7.21 -7.56
CA TYR A 284 -9.60 -6.25 -8.67
C TYR A 284 -8.50 -6.59 -9.68
N GLU A 285 -8.82 -7.47 -10.64
CA GLU A 285 -7.87 -8.00 -11.64
C GLU A 285 -6.99 -6.93 -12.32
N PRO A 286 -7.50 -5.76 -12.76
CA PRO A 286 -6.65 -4.78 -13.43
C PRO A 286 -5.51 -4.23 -12.54
N LEU A 287 -5.72 -4.15 -11.22
CA LEU A 287 -4.67 -3.73 -10.29
C LEU A 287 -3.60 -4.82 -10.13
N LEU A 288 -3.98 -6.10 -10.09
CA LEU A 288 -3.03 -7.22 -10.10
C LEU A 288 -2.18 -7.22 -11.37
N ARG A 289 -2.83 -7.08 -12.54
CA ARG A 289 -2.17 -6.97 -13.83
C ARG A 289 -1.21 -5.78 -13.88
N TYR A 290 -1.60 -4.65 -13.30
CA TYR A 290 -0.75 -3.48 -13.19
C TYR A 290 0.47 -3.72 -12.28
N LEU A 291 0.29 -4.37 -11.12
CA LEU A 291 1.37 -4.72 -10.21
C LEU A 291 2.38 -5.68 -10.86
N PHE A 292 1.89 -6.75 -11.48
CA PHE A 292 2.72 -7.75 -12.15
C PHE A 292 3.24 -7.28 -13.52
N LYS A 293 2.76 -6.15 -14.03
CA LYS A 293 3.10 -5.60 -15.36
C LYS A 293 2.82 -6.62 -16.46
N ASN A 294 1.62 -7.17 -16.46
CA ASN A 294 1.17 -8.10 -17.50
C ASN A 294 1.17 -7.42 -18.88
N GLU A 295 1.69 -8.13 -19.88
CA GLU A 295 1.84 -7.64 -21.26
C GLU A 295 1.05 -8.49 -22.27
N ASP A 296 0.42 -9.58 -21.81
CA ASP A 296 -0.37 -10.51 -22.63
C ASP A 296 -1.64 -9.87 -23.20
N ILE A 297 -2.33 -9.07 -22.39
CA ILE A 297 -3.52 -8.31 -22.75
C ILE A 297 -3.35 -6.88 -22.22
N PRO A 298 -3.24 -5.87 -23.12
CA PRO A 298 -3.15 -4.48 -22.70
C PRO A 298 -4.40 -4.04 -21.93
N ASP A 299 -4.22 -3.33 -20.80
CA ASP A 299 -5.34 -2.69 -20.11
C ASP A 299 -5.81 -1.48 -20.95
N PRO A 300 -7.04 -1.48 -21.48
CA PRO A 300 -7.54 -0.40 -22.33
C PRO A 300 -7.64 0.96 -21.61
N LEU A 301 -7.64 0.99 -20.28
CA LEU A 301 -7.61 2.22 -19.48
C LEU A 301 -6.19 2.78 -19.35
N LEU A 302 -5.17 1.96 -19.57
CA LEU A 302 -3.75 2.31 -19.51
C LEU A 302 -3.09 2.36 -20.88
N ALA A 303 -3.89 2.42 -21.95
CA ALA A 303 -3.37 2.59 -23.31
C ALA A 303 -2.43 3.81 -23.39
N PRO A 304 -1.29 3.73 -24.11
CA PRO A 304 -0.27 4.78 -24.08
C PRO A 304 -0.80 6.18 -24.37
N ASP A 305 -1.69 6.32 -25.36
CA ASP A 305 -2.36 7.58 -25.74
C ASP A 305 -3.21 8.16 -24.60
N LYS A 306 -3.83 7.30 -23.78
CA LYS A 306 -4.67 7.72 -22.64
C LYS A 306 -3.87 8.15 -21.42
N ILE A 307 -2.61 7.74 -21.29
CA ILE A 307 -1.78 8.06 -20.13
C ILE A 307 -0.63 9.03 -20.45
N ALA A 308 -0.31 9.25 -21.72
CA ALA A 308 0.85 10.04 -22.15
C ALA A 308 0.91 11.45 -21.56
N SER A 309 -0.24 12.12 -21.40
CA SER A 309 -0.31 13.48 -20.85
C SER A 309 -0.57 13.53 -19.34
N LYS A 310 -0.63 12.39 -18.66
CA LYS A 310 -0.84 12.32 -17.21
C LYS A 310 0.52 12.23 -16.52
N GLU A 311 0.71 13.06 -15.49
CA GLU A 311 1.99 13.16 -14.81
C GLU A 311 1.86 12.74 -13.33
N ILE A 312 2.80 11.94 -12.84
CA ILE A 312 2.97 11.67 -11.41
C ILE A 312 4.29 12.29 -10.96
N VAL A 313 4.22 13.26 -10.05
CA VAL A 313 5.39 13.95 -9.48
C VAL A 313 5.60 13.46 -8.06
N LEU A 314 6.80 12.97 -7.75
CA LEU A 314 7.17 12.57 -6.40
C LEU A 314 7.98 13.66 -5.70
N LEU A 315 7.49 14.15 -4.58
CA LEU A 315 8.17 15.13 -3.73
C LEU A 315 8.46 14.53 -2.35
N LYS A 316 9.66 14.78 -1.83
CA LYS A 316 10.07 14.33 -0.50
C LYS A 316 10.18 15.52 0.45
N GLY A 317 9.40 15.50 1.53
CA GLY A 317 9.45 16.49 2.60
C GLY A 317 8.71 17.80 2.32
N TYR A 318 8.46 18.54 3.40
CA TYR A 318 7.65 19.76 3.37
C TYR A 318 8.26 20.89 2.54
N LYS A 319 9.59 21.08 2.62
CA LYS A 319 10.29 22.15 1.88
C LYS A 319 10.12 22.00 0.37
N ASN A 320 10.31 20.79 -0.15
CA ASN A 320 10.15 20.50 -1.58
C ASN A 320 8.69 20.63 -2.02
N TYR A 321 7.74 20.18 -1.19
CA TYR A 321 6.32 20.42 -1.43
C TYR A 321 5.98 21.91 -1.55
N ARG A 322 6.40 22.74 -0.59
CA ARG A 322 6.12 24.18 -0.63
C ARG A 322 6.80 24.86 -1.81
N HIS A 323 8.08 24.56 -2.04
CA HIS A 323 8.80 25.11 -3.18
C HIS A 323 8.08 24.78 -4.51
N TYR A 324 7.59 23.56 -4.66
CA TYR A 324 6.86 23.13 -5.86
C TYR A 324 5.51 23.86 -6.02
N ILE A 325 4.67 23.85 -4.97
CA ILE A 325 3.33 24.47 -5.01
C ILE A 325 3.42 25.99 -5.15
N ASP A 326 4.26 26.64 -4.35
CA ASP A 326 4.42 28.10 -4.36
C ASP A 326 5.07 28.56 -5.68
N GLY A 327 6.00 27.75 -6.23
CA GLY A 327 6.61 28.01 -7.53
C GLY A 327 5.61 27.97 -8.69
N ILE A 328 4.71 26.98 -8.72
CA ILE A 328 3.62 26.93 -9.70
C ILE A 328 2.68 28.12 -9.53
N ALA A 329 2.33 28.46 -8.29
CA ALA A 329 1.40 29.55 -8.01
C ALA A 329 1.96 30.92 -8.43
N ALA A 330 3.27 31.14 -8.23
CA ALA A 330 3.95 32.35 -8.68
C ALA A 330 3.96 32.50 -10.21
N GLY A 331 4.03 31.38 -10.95
CA GLY A 331 4.01 31.37 -12.42
C GLY A 331 5.26 31.95 -13.09
N GLU A 332 6.33 32.17 -12.32
CA GLU A 332 7.57 32.79 -12.81
C GLU A 332 8.55 31.78 -13.40
N ASN A 333 8.42 30.50 -13.02
CA ASN A 333 9.30 29.44 -13.48
C ASN A 333 8.62 28.59 -14.56
N LEU A 334 9.13 28.66 -15.79
CA LEU A 334 8.63 27.87 -16.93
C LEU A 334 8.74 26.35 -16.72
N SER A 335 9.66 25.88 -15.85
CA SER A 335 9.76 24.45 -15.51
C SER A 335 8.75 23.99 -14.46
N LEU A 336 8.06 24.92 -13.79
CA LEU A 336 7.01 24.66 -12.80
C LEU A 336 5.70 25.29 -13.28
N SER A 337 5.09 24.68 -14.30
CA SER A 337 3.79 25.10 -14.82
C SER A 337 2.64 24.40 -14.10
N ALA A 338 1.46 25.02 -14.09
CA ALA A 338 0.24 24.33 -13.71
C ALA A 338 -0.09 23.22 -14.73
N SER A 339 -0.68 22.13 -14.25
CA SER A 339 -1.18 21.07 -15.13
C SER A 339 -2.32 21.59 -16.03
N GLU A 340 -2.42 21.06 -17.25
CA GLU A 340 -3.53 21.38 -18.16
C GLU A 340 -4.86 20.83 -17.63
N GLY A 341 -4.82 19.66 -17.00
CA GLY A 341 -5.93 19.02 -16.32
C GLY A 341 -5.93 19.24 -14.79
N PRO A 342 -6.85 18.60 -14.08
CA PRO A 342 -6.91 18.62 -12.62
C PRO A 342 -5.60 18.18 -11.96
N MET A 343 -5.22 18.90 -10.90
CA MET A 343 -4.10 18.55 -10.04
C MET A 343 -4.60 17.92 -8.74
N PHE A 344 -3.95 16.85 -8.32
CA PHE A 344 -4.21 16.14 -7.07
C PHE A 344 -2.94 16.14 -6.23
N VAL A 345 -3.06 16.36 -4.92
CA VAL A 345 -1.95 16.25 -3.97
C VAL A 345 -2.22 15.06 -3.06
N PHE A 346 -1.38 14.03 -3.15
CA PHE A 346 -1.50 12.80 -2.36
C PHE A 346 -0.33 12.67 -1.39
N LEU A 347 -0.61 12.94 -0.11
CA LEU A 347 0.36 12.86 0.97
C LEU A 347 0.40 11.44 1.54
N VAL A 348 1.59 10.87 1.57
CA VAL A 348 1.89 9.57 2.17
C VAL A 348 2.95 9.72 3.26
N ALA A 349 3.12 8.67 4.06
CA ALA A 349 4.25 8.58 4.97
C ALA A 349 5.57 8.70 4.22
N GLY A 350 6.62 9.18 4.89
CA GLY A 350 7.99 8.97 4.40
C GLY A 350 8.43 7.51 4.60
N ARG A 351 9.61 7.21 4.09
CA ARG A 351 10.20 5.87 4.12
C ARG A 351 11.11 5.70 5.33
N LEU A 352 11.11 4.50 5.91
CA LEU A 352 12.01 4.12 7.00
C LEU A 352 13.43 3.97 6.46
N GLU A 353 14.42 4.52 7.17
CA GLU A 353 15.81 4.55 6.71
C GLU A 353 16.42 3.16 6.52
N ASN A 354 16.05 2.21 7.40
CA ASN A 354 16.63 0.86 7.41
C ASN A 354 16.13 -0.04 6.28
N ASN A 355 14.91 0.18 5.77
CA ASN A 355 14.30 -0.73 4.78
C ASN A 355 13.44 -0.04 3.71
N ASP A 356 13.51 1.28 3.57
CA ASP A 356 12.78 2.11 2.59
C ASP A 356 11.24 1.86 2.51
N ARG A 357 10.67 1.18 3.51
CA ARG A 357 9.25 0.93 3.60
C ARG A 357 8.54 2.16 4.16
N LEU A 358 7.37 2.50 3.63
CA LEU A 358 6.51 3.52 4.23
C LEU A 358 6.14 3.11 5.67
N TRP A 359 6.34 3.99 6.65
CA TRP A 359 6.04 3.65 8.05
C TRP A 359 4.54 3.52 8.32
N CYS A 360 3.69 4.19 7.54
CA CYS A 360 2.23 4.11 7.67
C CYS A 360 1.68 2.90 6.87
N PRO A 361 1.04 1.92 7.52
CA PRO A 361 0.47 0.77 6.83
C PRO A 361 -0.58 1.15 5.79
N TYR A 362 -1.49 2.09 6.12
CA TYR A 362 -2.52 2.54 5.18
C TYR A 362 -1.92 3.22 3.94
N CYS A 363 -0.79 3.91 4.07
CA CYS A 363 -0.09 4.45 2.91
C CYS A 363 0.43 3.35 1.99
N ARG A 364 0.92 2.23 2.55
CA ARG A 364 1.39 1.07 1.76
C ARG A 364 0.26 0.45 0.94
N TYR A 365 -0.93 0.32 1.53
CA TYR A 365 -2.10 -0.27 0.85
C TYR A 365 -2.65 0.66 -0.25
N SER A 366 -2.44 1.97 -0.07
CA SER A 366 -3.00 2.98 -0.96
C SER A 366 -2.09 3.32 -2.14
N GLU A 367 -0.77 3.18 -1.99
CA GLU A 367 0.23 3.69 -2.93
C GLU A 367 -0.04 3.21 -4.36
N ILE A 368 -0.10 1.90 -4.56
CA ILE A 368 -0.29 1.33 -5.90
C ILE A 368 -1.73 1.49 -6.41
N SER A 369 -2.73 1.39 -5.54
CA SER A 369 -4.14 1.57 -5.89
C SER A 369 -4.41 2.99 -6.39
N VAL A 370 -3.86 4.00 -5.74
CA VAL A 370 -3.97 5.41 -6.16
C VAL A 370 -3.23 5.66 -7.47
N GLU A 371 -2.01 5.12 -7.63
CA GLU A 371 -1.24 5.28 -8.87
C GLU A 371 -1.95 4.66 -10.07
N TYR A 372 -2.46 3.43 -9.92
CA TYR A 372 -3.27 2.77 -10.95
C TYR A 372 -4.52 3.59 -11.26
N ALA A 373 -5.30 3.95 -10.24
CA ALA A 373 -6.56 4.66 -10.42
C ALA A 373 -6.36 6.04 -11.06
N PHE A 374 -5.28 6.75 -10.72
CA PHE A 374 -4.94 8.02 -11.37
C PHE A 374 -4.69 7.81 -12.86
N LYS A 375 -3.83 6.84 -13.22
CA LYS A 375 -3.56 6.54 -14.64
C LYS A 375 -4.81 6.10 -15.38
N ALA A 376 -5.63 5.25 -14.77
CA ALA A 376 -6.83 4.69 -15.39
C ALA A 376 -7.98 5.70 -15.54
N PHE A 377 -8.19 6.58 -14.56
CA PHE A 377 -9.43 7.35 -14.45
C PHE A 377 -9.28 8.87 -14.51
N ALA A 378 -8.09 9.43 -14.23
CA ALA A 378 -7.91 10.87 -14.35
C ALA A 378 -8.03 11.31 -15.82
N PRO A 379 -8.53 12.52 -16.11
CA PRO A 379 -8.58 13.02 -17.47
C PRO A 379 -7.16 13.31 -18.01
N PRO A 380 -6.98 13.41 -19.33
CA PRO A 380 -5.73 13.86 -19.95
C PRO A 380 -5.22 15.19 -19.35
N GLY A 381 -3.90 15.39 -19.33
CA GLY A 381 -3.27 16.58 -18.77
C GLY A 381 -3.28 16.67 -17.24
N SER A 382 -3.87 15.70 -16.54
CA SER A 382 -3.92 15.71 -15.07
C SER A 382 -2.55 15.47 -14.44
N ARG A 383 -2.38 15.95 -13.20
CA ARG A 383 -1.17 15.72 -12.41
C ARG A 383 -1.47 15.18 -11.02
N LEU A 384 -0.78 14.12 -10.61
CA LEU A 384 -0.75 13.60 -9.24
C LEU A 384 0.58 13.97 -8.59
N VAL A 385 0.55 14.93 -7.67
CA VAL A 385 1.68 15.30 -6.82
C VAL A 385 1.67 14.37 -5.60
N LYS A 386 2.46 13.31 -5.65
CA LYS A 386 2.67 12.38 -4.54
C LYS A 386 3.73 12.93 -3.61
N VAL A 387 3.42 13.06 -2.33
CA VAL A 387 4.27 13.73 -1.34
C VAL A 387 4.61 12.78 -0.19
N GLU A 388 5.87 12.38 -0.09
CA GLU A 388 6.38 11.65 1.07
C GLU A 388 6.65 12.64 2.21
N THR A 389 5.92 12.52 3.32
CA THR A 389 5.89 13.54 4.39
C THR A 389 7.14 13.55 5.28
N VAL A 390 7.16 12.73 6.33
CA VAL A 390 8.28 12.58 7.28
C VAL A 390 8.61 11.11 7.42
N ASN A 391 9.85 10.76 7.75
CA ASN A 391 10.35 9.38 7.68
C ASN A 391 9.99 8.49 8.89
N SER A 392 9.31 9.03 9.91
CA SER A 392 8.88 8.24 11.06
C SER A 392 7.56 8.71 11.66
N TYR A 393 6.86 7.78 12.32
CA TYR A 393 5.65 8.11 13.06
C TYR A 393 5.90 9.05 14.23
N GLY A 394 7.07 8.94 14.88
CA GLY A 394 7.48 9.85 15.95
C GLY A 394 7.62 11.29 15.46
N ALA A 395 8.28 11.49 14.32
CA ALA A 395 8.39 12.79 13.68
C ALA A 395 7.02 13.35 13.26
N TRP A 396 6.13 12.50 12.75
CA TRP A 396 4.76 12.90 12.39
C TRP A 396 3.92 13.36 13.59
N LYS A 397 4.13 12.74 14.75
CA LYS A 397 3.43 13.08 15.99
C LYS A 397 3.94 14.35 16.65
N ASN A 398 5.17 14.78 16.37
CA ASN A 398 5.72 16.00 16.93
C ASN A 398 4.83 17.21 16.54
N PRO A 399 4.19 17.92 17.49
CA PRO A 399 3.34 19.07 17.18
C PRO A 399 4.07 20.20 16.45
N ALA A 400 5.39 20.29 16.60
CA ALA A 400 6.23 21.29 15.95
C ALA A 400 6.60 20.94 14.50
N ASN A 401 6.16 19.79 13.96
CA ASN A 401 6.48 19.46 12.57
C ASN A 401 5.73 20.38 11.61
N ALA A 402 6.39 20.77 10.52
CA ALA A 402 5.90 21.81 9.60
C ALA A 402 4.53 21.49 8.97
N TRP A 403 4.20 20.21 8.79
CA TRP A 403 2.90 19.80 8.26
C TRP A 403 1.74 20.15 9.20
N LYS A 404 1.98 20.27 10.51
CA LYS A 404 0.95 20.67 11.49
C LYS A 404 0.70 22.17 11.52
N ALA A 405 1.67 22.96 11.08
CA ALA A 405 1.58 24.41 11.01
C ALA A 405 0.97 24.89 9.67
N ASP A 406 0.88 24.03 8.66
CA ASP A 406 0.32 24.39 7.36
C ASP A 406 -1.20 24.56 7.44
N THR A 407 -1.65 25.81 7.40
CA THR A 407 -3.07 26.20 7.48
C THR A 407 -3.82 26.04 6.16
N ALA A 408 -3.14 25.88 5.03
CA ALA A 408 -3.78 25.65 3.74
C ALA A 408 -4.18 24.18 3.59
N LEU A 409 -3.32 23.26 4.04
CA LEU A 409 -3.61 21.83 4.03
C LEU A 409 -4.38 21.39 5.28
N MET A 410 -3.95 21.80 6.47
CA MET A 410 -4.47 21.31 7.76
C MET A 410 -4.45 19.77 7.88
N VAL A 411 -3.38 19.14 7.39
CA VAL A 411 -3.32 17.67 7.28
C VAL A 411 -3.24 17.00 8.66
N ARG A 412 -4.14 16.05 8.94
CA ARG A 412 -4.21 15.41 10.27
C ARG A 412 -3.55 14.03 10.31
N GLY A 413 -3.57 13.30 9.19
CA GLY A 413 -3.00 11.96 9.06
C GLY A 413 -2.44 11.73 7.65
N VAL A 414 -1.93 10.53 7.42
CA VAL A 414 -1.58 10.00 6.10
C VAL A 414 -2.09 8.55 6.02
N PRO A 415 -2.53 8.06 4.85
CA PRO A 415 -2.59 8.76 3.56
C PRO A 415 -3.65 9.87 3.56
N TRP A 416 -3.43 10.89 2.74
CA TRP A 416 -4.34 12.02 2.63
C TRP A 416 -4.31 12.60 1.21
N MET A 417 -5.45 12.98 0.67
CA MET A 417 -5.53 13.50 -0.69
C MET A 417 -6.35 14.78 -0.78
N TYR A 418 -5.92 15.69 -1.66
CA TYR A 418 -6.66 16.87 -2.06
C TYR A 418 -6.78 16.96 -3.58
N ARG A 419 -7.87 17.54 -4.05
CA ARG A 419 -7.91 18.21 -5.34
C ARG A 419 -7.38 19.64 -5.15
N ALA A 420 -6.35 20.01 -5.89
CA ALA A 420 -5.73 21.32 -5.83
C ALA A 420 -6.23 22.18 -6.99
N ASN A 421 -6.75 23.37 -6.68
CA ASN A 421 -7.23 24.33 -7.68
C ASN A 421 -6.41 25.61 -7.57
N LEU A 422 -5.72 25.97 -8.64
CA LEU A 422 -4.96 27.22 -8.73
C LEU A 422 -5.90 28.37 -9.10
N ASP A 423 -5.96 29.38 -8.25
CA ASP A 423 -6.44 30.69 -8.62
C ASP A 423 -5.26 31.46 -9.24
N LYS A 424 -5.33 31.68 -10.56
CA LYS A 424 -4.26 32.35 -11.33
C LYS A 424 -4.19 33.86 -11.03
N GLU A 425 -5.30 34.47 -10.64
CA GLU A 425 -5.36 35.90 -10.31
C GLU A 425 -4.78 36.13 -8.92
N ALA A 426 -5.24 35.34 -7.94
CA ALA A 426 -4.73 35.39 -6.58
C ALA A 426 -3.33 34.75 -6.42
N ARG A 427 -2.84 34.04 -7.46
CA ARG A 427 -1.59 33.28 -7.45
C ARG A 427 -1.50 32.35 -6.23
N ALA A 428 -2.59 31.64 -5.96
CA ALA A 428 -2.74 30.83 -4.76
C ALA A 428 -3.51 29.54 -5.03
N PHE A 429 -3.15 28.48 -4.32
CA PHE A 429 -3.88 27.22 -4.38
C PHE A 429 -4.95 27.14 -3.29
N SER A 430 -6.11 26.61 -3.68
CA SER A 430 -7.12 26.09 -2.77
C SER A 430 -7.14 24.56 -2.82
N PHE A 431 -7.35 23.94 -1.66
CA PHE A 431 -7.29 22.48 -1.51
C PHE A 431 -8.63 21.93 -1.05
N GLN A 432 -9.27 21.12 -1.88
CA GLN A 432 -10.49 20.39 -1.53
C GLN A 432 -10.12 18.98 -1.09
N ARG A 433 -10.40 18.64 0.17
CA ARG A 433 -10.11 17.31 0.71
C ARG A 433 -10.91 16.23 0.00
N VAL A 434 -10.23 15.14 -0.37
CA VAL A 434 -10.84 13.88 -0.80
C VAL A 434 -10.93 12.94 0.41
N SER A 435 -12.07 12.25 0.55
CA SER A 435 -12.34 11.35 1.67
C SER A 435 -12.95 10.04 1.18
N GLU A 436 -12.11 9.21 0.56
CA GLU A 436 -12.49 7.90 0.00
C GLU A 436 -11.52 6.79 0.45
N ARG A 437 -11.85 5.53 0.17
CA ARG A 437 -10.97 4.37 0.39
C ARG A 437 -9.85 4.34 -0.65
N PHE A 438 -8.66 4.79 -0.28
CA PHE A 438 -7.51 4.85 -1.20
C PHE A 438 -6.89 3.49 -1.56
N ASP A 439 -7.22 2.43 -0.82
CA ASP A 439 -6.80 1.06 -1.08
C ASP A 439 -7.65 0.35 -2.15
N HIS A 440 -8.76 0.96 -2.59
CA HIS A 440 -9.72 0.43 -3.56
C HIS A 440 -9.74 1.31 -4.83
N PRO A 441 -9.20 0.84 -5.97
CA PRO A 441 -9.12 1.65 -7.19
C PRO A 441 -10.47 2.18 -7.71
N ASP A 442 -11.51 1.37 -7.61
CA ASP A 442 -12.87 1.69 -8.05
C ASP A 442 -13.50 2.83 -7.24
N ALA A 443 -13.26 2.88 -5.92
CA ALA A 443 -13.68 4.00 -5.07
C ALA A 443 -13.06 5.35 -5.53
N LEU A 444 -11.92 5.31 -6.21
CA LEU A 444 -11.22 6.49 -6.70
C LEU A 444 -11.65 6.92 -8.11
N ARG A 445 -12.48 6.13 -8.79
CA ARG A 445 -12.98 6.47 -10.13
C ARG A 445 -13.72 7.81 -10.12
N GLY A 446 -14.68 7.98 -9.21
CA GLY A 446 -15.46 9.22 -9.10
C GLY A 446 -14.59 10.43 -8.71
N VAL A 447 -13.61 10.21 -7.84
CA VAL A 447 -12.63 11.24 -7.43
C VAL A 447 -11.88 11.80 -8.64
N PHE A 448 -11.31 10.91 -9.46
CA PHE A 448 -10.47 11.31 -10.58
C PHE A 448 -11.28 11.80 -11.79
N GLN A 449 -12.47 11.27 -12.02
CA GLN A 449 -13.37 11.72 -13.09
C GLN A 449 -14.15 13.00 -12.74
N GLY A 450 -14.10 13.44 -11.47
CA GLY A 450 -14.75 14.66 -11.01
C GLY A 450 -16.25 14.51 -10.76
N TRP A 451 -16.75 13.28 -10.61
CA TRP A 451 -18.12 13.04 -10.18
C TRP A 451 -18.21 13.33 -8.68
N LYS A 452 -19.12 14.22 -8.29
CA LYS A 452 -19.58 14.23 -6.90
C LYS A 452 -20.36 12.93 -6.72
N ASN A 453 -19.90 12.03 -5.86
CA ASN A 453 -20.74 10.92 -5.40
C ASN A 453 -22.07 11.54 -4.93
N PRO A 454 -23.22 11.16 -5.51
CA PRO A 454 -24.50 11.50 -4.90
C PRO A 454 -24.50 10.80 -3.53
N VAL A 455 -24.33 11.58 -2.47
CA VAL A 455 -24.44 11.12 -1.09
C VAL A 455 -25.90 10.81 -0.79
#